data_AF-A0A524Q709-F1
#
_entry.id   AF-A0A524Q709-F1
#
_cell.length_a   1.000
_cell.length_b   1.000
_cell.length_c   1.000
_cell.angle_alpha   90.00
_cell.angle_beta   90.00
_cell.angle_gamma   90.00
#
_symmetry.space_group_name_H-M   'P 1'
#
loop_
_entity.id
_entity.type
_entity.pdbx_description
1 polymer ?
#
loop_
_entity_poly.entity_id
_entity_poly.type
_entity_poly.pdbx_seq_one_letter_code
_entity_poly.pdbx_strand_id
1 'polypeptide(L)'
;QITAAAEGLFTIEDWHVMGLHYDRTLMAWYHNFIKNWGSIKSAFDERFYRIWEYYFLSCAASFRARINDLWQIVFSKGGLSHGYNAVR
;
A
#
# COMPACT_ATOMS: atom_id res chain seq x y z
N GLN A 1 4.78 -16.21 -7.74
CA GLN A 1 3.55 -16.61 -7.02
C GLN A 1 2.30 -16.12 -7.75
N ILE A 2 2.10 -14.81 -7.93
CA ILE A 2 0.95 -14.28 -8.71
C ILE A 2 0.98 -14.68 -10.19
N THR A 3 2.14 -14.54 -10.84
CA THR A 3 2.27 -14.86 -12.29
C THR A 3 1.99 -16.33 -12.55
N ALA A 4 2.63 -17.23 -11.81
CA ALA A 4 2.40 -18.67 -11.91
C ALA A 4 0.93 -19.07 -11.65
N ALA A 5 0.21 -18.34 -10.78
CA ALA A 5 -1.21 -18.61 -10.52
C ALA A 5 -2.15 -18.05 -11.61
N ALA A 6 -1.72 -17.02 -12.33
CA ALA A 6 -2.51 -16.37 -13.38
C ALA A 6 -2.22 -16.91 -14.80
N GLU A 7 -1.05 -17.53 -14.98
CA GLU A 7 -0.58 -18.04 -16.25
C GLU A 7 -1.56 -19.05 -16.87
N GLY A 8 -1.86 -18.89 -18.16
CA GLY A 8 -2.83 -19.70 -18.89
C GLY A 8 -4.30 -19.39 -18.59
N LEU A 9 -4.60 -18.58 -17.56
CA LEU A 9 -5.97 -18.18 -17.19
C LEU A 9 -6.27 -16.73 -17.56
N PHE A 10 -5.31 -15.84 -17.35
CA PHE A 10 -5.45 -14.41 -17.54
C PHE A 10 -4.23 -13.81 -18.23
N THR A 11 -4.46 -12.74 -19.00
CA THR A 11 -3.39 -11.87 -19.49
C THR A 11 -3.19 -10.75 -18.48
N ILE A 12 -1.93 -10.47 -18.13
CA ILE A 12 -1.56 -9.28 -17.36
C ILE A 12 -1.54 -8.10 -18.34
N GLU A 13 -2.49 -7.19 -18.19
CA GLU A 13 -2.65 -6.03 -19.07
C GLU A 13 -1.87 -4.81 -18.57
N ASP A 14 -1.70 -4.69 -17.24
CA ASP A 14 -0.89 -3.64 -16.63
C ASP A 14 -0.34 -4.10 -15.27
N TRP A 15 0.84 -3.59 -14.95
CA TRP A 15 1.44 -3.75 -13.63
C TRP A 15 2.02 -2.42 -13.18
N HIS A 16 1.32 -1.77 -12.24
CA HIS A 16 1.69 -0.47 -11.73
C HIS A 16 2.31 -0.59 -10.32
N VAL A 17 3.51 -0.04 -10.15
CA VAL A 17 4.18 0.07 -8.86
C VAL A 17 3.89 1.44 -8.22
N MET A 18 3.22 1.42 -7.07
CA MET A 18 2.76 2.60 -6.34
C MET A 18 3.47 2.80 -4.99
N GLY A 19 4.56 2.08 -4.71
CA GLY A 19 5.22 2.09 -3.40
C GLY A 19 5.58 3.49 -2.88
N LEU A 20 6.01 4.40 -3.76
CA LEU A 20 6.32 5.80 -3.38
C LEU A 20 5.12 6.58 -2.84
N HIS A 21 3.90 6.24 -3.28
CA HIS A 21 2.70 6.88 -2.78
C HIS A 21 2.36 6.40 -1.36
N TYR A 22 2.78 5.19 -1.00
CA TYR A 22 2.39 4.59 0.26
C TYR A 22 3.13 5.15 1.47
N ASP A 23 4.39 5.59 1.29
CA ASP A 23 5.08 6.45 2.27
C ASP A 23 4.20 7.64 2.65
N ARG A 24 3.72 8.40 1.65
CA ARG A 24 2.90 9.60 1.88
C ARG A 24 1.61 9.27 2.61
N THR A 25 0.97 8.15 2.28
CA THR A 25 -0.22 7.66 2.98
C THR A 25 0.07 7.36 4.45
N LEU A 26 1.15 6.62 4.74
CA LEU A 26 1.54 6.26 6.10
C LEU A 26 1.92 7.50 6.93
N MET A 27 2.61 8.47 6.33
CA MET A 27 2.92 9.73 6.99
C MET A 27 1.66 10.57 7.25
N ALA A 28 0.69 10.59 6.33
CA ALA A 28 -0.59 11.25 6.56
C ALA A 28 -1.36 10.61 7.73
N TRP A 29 -1.38 9.27 7.80
CA TRP A 29 -1.98 8.55 8.91
C TRP A 29 -1.25 8.79 10.24
N TYR A 30 0.08 8.80 10.24
CA TYR A 30 0.89 9.15 11.40
C TYR A 30 0.52 10.55 11.94
N HIS A 31 0.54 11.57 11.09
CA HIS A 31 0.19 12.93 11.51
C HIS A 31 -1.23 13.02 12.06
N ASN A 32 -2.19 12.33 11.44
CA ASN A 32 -3.56 12.27 11.94
C ASN A 32 -3.65 11.56 13.29
N PHE A 33 -2.90 10.47 13.47
CA PHE A 33 -2.85 9.72 14.73
C PHE A 33 -2.30 10.59 15.87
N ILE A 34 -1.14 11.22 15.68
CA ILE A 34 -0.52 12.11 16.68
C ILE A 34 -1.44 13.29 17.01
N LYS A 35 -2.00 13.94 15.99
CA LYS A 35 -2.91 15.08 16.17
C LYS A 35 -4.13 14.73 17.01
N ASN A 36 -4.67 13.52 16.84
CA ASN A 36 -5.91 13.11 17.52
C ASN A 36 -5.66 12.26 18.78
N TRP A 37 -4.41 11.93 19.12
CA TRP A 37 -4.10 11.07 20.26
C TRP A 37 -4.76 11.55 21.56
N GLY A 38 -4.71 12.86 21.83
CA GLY A 38 -5.34 13.45 23.01
C GLY A 38 -6.84 13.14 23.16
N SER A 39 -7.56 12.94 22.06
CA SER A 39 -9.00 12.62 22.04
C SER A 39 -9.31 11.13 22.21
N ILE A 40 -8.37 10.25 21.85
CA ILE A 40 -8.56 8.79 21.87
C ILE A 40 -7.79 8.09 22.99
N LYS A 41 -6.83 8.78 23.64
CA LYS A 41 -5.95 8.20 24.65
C LYS A 41 -6.67 7.60 25.86
N SER A 42 -7.93 7.94 26.12
CA SER A 42 -8.70 7.31 27.20
C SER A 42 -9.10 5.87 26.90
N ALA A 43 -9.12 5.48 25.62
CA ALA A 43 -9.46 4.14 25.17
C ALA A 43 -8.24 3.22 24.99
N PHE A 44 -7.02 3.75 25.08
CA PHE A 44 -5.78 3.06 24.74
C PHE A 44 -4.67 3.39 25.73
N ASP A 45 -3.72 2.48 25.90
CA ASP A 45 -2.58 2.70 26.78
C ASP A 45 -1.36 3.28 26.05
N GLU A 46 -0.34 3.66 26.81
CA GLU A 46 0.91 4.19 26.27
C GLU A 46 1.65 3.16 25.40
N ARG A 47 1.47 1.86 25.69
CA ARG A 47 2.03 0.79 24.88
C ARG A 47 1.43 0.79 23.47
N PHE A 48 0.11 0.92 23.36
CA PHE A 48 -0.59 1.04 22.09
C PHE A 48 -0.06 2.23 21.28
N TYR A 49 0.07 3.40 21.92
CA TYR A 49 0.61 4.59 21.27
C TYR A 49 1.96 4.33 20.62
N ARG A 50 2.91 3.77 21.40
CA ARG A 50 4.26 3.49 20.93
C ARG A 50 4.31 2.44 19.82
N ILE A 51 3.45 1.42 19.87
CA ILE A 51 3.37 0.40 18.81
C ILE A 51 2.87 1.03 17.51
N TRP A 52 1.84 1.86 17.58
CA TRP A 52 1.27 2.50 16.38
C TRP A 52 2.19 3.55 15.78
N GLU A 53 2.87 4.34 16.61
CA GLU A 53 3.93 5.25 16.15
C GLU A 53 5.06 4.46 15.45
N TYR A 54 5.55 3.39 16.08
CA TYR A 54 6.56 2.53 15.48
C TYR A 54 6.09 1.92 14.16
N TYR A 55 4.86 1.42 14.11
CA TYR A 55 4.26 0.83 12.92
C TYR A 55 4.24 1.82 11.75
N PHE A 56 3.67 3.02 11.95
CA PHE A 56 3.58 4.00 10.87
C PHE A 56 4.96 4.42 10.36
N LEU A 57 5.88 4.75 11.26
CA LEU A 57 7.20 5.24 10.88
C LEU A 57 8.07 4.15 10.24
N SER A 58 8.06 2.93 10.78
CA SER A 58 8.84 1.81 10.23
C SER A 58 8.30 1.36 8.87
N CYS A 59 6.99 1.28 8.69
CA CYS A 59 6.40 0.99 7.38
C CYS A 59 6.66 2.13 6.39
N ALA A 60 6.55 3.40 6.80
CA ALA A 60 6.85 4.52 5.89
C ALA A 60 8.31 4.45 5.43
N ALA A 61 9.23 4.15 6.34
CA ALA A 61 10.63 3.94 6.01
C ALA A 61 10.84 2.74 5.06
N SER A 62 10.14 1.62 5.25
CA SER A 62 10.31 0.45 4.38
C SER A 62 9.84 0.71 2.95
N PHE A 63 8.74 1.43 2.75
CA PHE A 63 8.29 1.87 1.42
C PHE A 63 9.24 2.91 0.81
N ARG A 64 9.70 3.88 1.61
CA ARG A 64 10.66 4.91 1.15
C ARG A 64 12.00 4.30 0.74
N ALA A 65 12.45 3.28 1.46
CA ALA A 65 13.69 2.55 1.20
C ALA A 65 13.55 1.48 0.10
N ARG A 66 12.37 1.32 -0.52
CA ARG A 66 12.09 0.29 -1.54
C ARG A 66 12.29 -1.15 -1.05
N ILE A 67 12.17 -1.38 0.25
CA ILE A 67 12.16 -2.71 0.84
C ILE A 67 10.78 -3.35 0.62
N ASN A 68 9.73 -2.53 0.68
CA ASN A 68 8.36 -2.89 0.35
C ASN A 68 7.87 -2.13 -0.88
N ASP A 69 6.96 -2.73 -1.63
CA ASP A 69 6.25 -2.10 -2.73
C ASP A 69 4.75 -2.38 -2.65
N LEU A 70 3.98 -1.54 -3.37
CA LEU A 70 2.54 -1.70 -3.55
C LEU A 70 2.28 -1.86 -5.04
N TRP A 71 1.56 -2.91 -5.42
CA TRP A 71 1.23 -3.18 -6.81
C TRP A 71 -0.27 -3.07 -7.06
N GLN A 72 -0.63 -2.43 -8.16
CA GLN A 72 -1.92 -2.61 -8.81
C GLN A 72 -1.67 -3.40 -10.09
N ILE A 73 -2.35 -4.53 -10.24
CA ILE A 73 -2.20 -5.41 -11.41
C ILE A 73 -3.57 -5.56 -12.05
N VAL A 74 -3.63 -5.32 -13.36
CA VAL A 74 -4.85 -5.47 -14.15
C VAL A 74 -4.76 -6.75 -14.96
N PHE A 75 -5.79 -7.58 -14.83
CA PHE A 75 -5.93 -8.84 -15.53
C PHE A 75 -7.13 -8.82 -16.47
N SER A 76 -7.00 -9.45 -17.63
CA SER A 76 -8.11 -9.74 -18.53
C SER A 76 -8.21 -11.24 -18.79
N LYS A 77 -9.43 -11.72 -19.06
CA LYS A 77 -9.65 -13.11 -19.47
C LYS A 77 -9.59 -13.18 -21.00
N GLY A 78 -8.63 -13.93 -21.53
CA GLY A 78 -8.46 -14.11 -22.98
C GLY A 78 -7.81 -12.93 -23.71
N GLY A 79 -7.30 -11.93 -22.98
CA GLY A 79 -6.69 -10.74 -23.57
C GLY A 79 -7.70 -9.70 -24.06
N LEU A 80 -7.28 -8.42 -24.06
CA LEU A 80 -8.04 -7.35 -24.70
C LEU A 80 -7.55 -7.16 -26.16
N SER A 81 -8.41 -7.39 -27.14
CA SER A 81 -8.07 -7.29 -28.57
C SER A 81 -7.60 -5.90 -29.02
N HIS A 82 -8.00 -4.85 -28.32
CA HIS A 82 -7.64 -3.46 -28.60
C HIS A 82 -6.60 -2.91 -27.62
N GLY A 83 -5.99 -3.78 -26.82
CA GLY A 83 -5.08 -3.39 -25.74
C GLY A 83 -5.78 -2.77 -24.55
N TYR A 84 -5.01 -2.53 -23.50
CA TYR A 84 -5.45 -1.86 -22.28
C TYR A 84 -4.95 -0.41 -22.26
N ASN A 85 -5.86 0.53 -22.03
CA ASN A 85 -5.52 1.93 -21.80
C ASN A 85 -5.45 2.19 -20.30
N ALA A 86 -4.24 2.33 -19.77
CA ALA A 86 -4.04 2.64 -18.36
C ALA A 86 -4.57 4.04 -18.03
N VAL A 87 -5.35 4.14 -16.94
CA VAL A 87 -5.81 5.43 -16.40
C VAL A 87 -4.69 6.01 -15.54
N ARG A 88 -3.68 6.61 -16.17
CA ARG A 88 -2.59 7.33 -15.50
C ARG A 88 -1.95 8.37 -16.42
#